data_AF-V6S499-F1
#
_entry.id   AF-V6S499-F1
#
_cell.length_a   1.000
_cell.length_b   1.000
_cell.length_c   1.000
_cell.angle_alpha   90.00
_cell.angle_beta   90.00
_cell.angle_gamma   90.00
#
_symmetry.space_group_name_H-M   'P 1'
#
loop_
_entity.id
_entity.type
_entity.pdbx_description
1 polymer ?
#
loop_
_entity_poly.entity_id
_entity_poly.type
_entity_poly.pdbx_seq_one_letter_code
_entity_poly.pdbx_strand_id
1 'polypeptide(L)'
;MKSEITQQEVTDFWIRVYFDTTSGLEIAAIKRAYRDLSRTLINFPKDENKKSSFREKWLIALLPKIEEVRSKEFIDFVEFTIWHQSACYALRTANDEYHLTQGQAQKWINMTLKYLFAMGESRVKGITKNYHHFHVPIDSIIMDKFQGFGIPKLEMPWSKIKDYDTYYSYQQLVRDTFKGKIPLDVEFKLFNQIG
;
A
#
# COMPACT_ATOMS: atom_id res chain seq x y z
N MET A 1 -38.26 -2.80 17.38
CA MET A 1 -37.09 -3.62 17.74
C MET A 1 -35.84 -2.81 17.48
N LYS A 2 -34.88 -2.74 18.42
CA LYS A 2 -33.56 -2.15 18.15
C LYS A 2 -32.64 -3.27 17.63
N SER A 3 -31.73 -2.94 16.74
CA SER A 3 -30.72 -3.89 16.26
C SER A 3 -29.79 -4.29 17.41
N GLU A 4 -29.44 -5.58 17.47
CA GLU A 4 -28.41 -6.12 18.39
C GLU A 4 -27.02 -6.17 17.74
N ILE A 5 -26.92 -5.82 16.44
CA ILE A 5 -25.66 -5.86 15.69
C ILE A 5 -24.70 -4.79 16.19
N THR A 6 -23.49 -5.21 16.54
CA THR A 6 -22.39 -4.34 16.96
C THR A 6 -21.65 -3.72 15.77
N GLN A 7 -20.96 -2.60 16.00
CA GLN A 7 -20.10 -1.99 14.99
C GLN A 7 -18.97 -2.94 14.53
N GLN A 8 -18.52 -3.84 15.41
CA GLN A 8 -17.51 -4.83 15.10
C GLN A 8 -18.02 -5.85 14.08
N GLU A 9 -19.24 -6.36 14.27
CA GLU A 9 -19.88 -7.32 13.34
C GLU A 9 -20.13 -6.68 11.98
N VAL A 10 -20.56 -5.41 11.93
CA VAL A 10 -20.67 -4.66 10.67
C VAL A 10 -19.32 -4.55 9.97
N THR A 11 -18.26 -4.26 10.73
CA THR A 11 -16.90 -4.18 10.18
C THR A 11 -16.42 -5.52 9.66
N ASP A 12 -16.66 -6.62 10.39
CA ASP A 12 -16.32 -7.98 9.95
C ASP A 12 -17.05 -8.38 8.67
N PHE A 13 -18.33 -8.02 8.57
CA PHE A 13 -19.10 -8.24 7.36
C PHE A 13 -18.46 -7.52 6.16
N TRP A 14 -18.14 -6.23 6.28
CA TRP A 14 -17.50 -5.49 5.18
C TRP A 14 -16.12 -6.02 4.82
N ILE A 15 -15.33 -6.45 5.81
CA ILE A 15 -14.03 -7.07 5.55
C ILE A 15 -14.22 -8.36 4.73
N ARG A 16 -15.15 -9.24 5.11
CA ARG A 16 -15.41 -10.49 4.38
C ARG A 16 -15.97 -10.27 2.97
N VAL A 17 -16.74 -9.22 2.76
CA VAL A 17 -17.29 -8.86 1.44
C VAL A 17 -16.21 -8.26 0.55
N TYR A 18 -15.35 -7.40 1.10
CA TYR A 18 -14.37 -6.65 0.31
C TYR A 18 -13.06 -7.41 0.07
N PHE A 19 -12.66 -8.27 1.02
CA PHE A 19 -11.43 -9.05 1.02
C PHE A 19 -11.71 -10.56 0.99
N ASP A 20 -10.98 -11.29 0.16
CA ASP A 20 -10.97 -12.75 0.20
C ASP A 20 -10.03 -13.23 1.32
N THR A 21 -10.60 -13.47 2.50
CA THR A 21 -9.85 -13.82 3.71
C THR A 21 -9.57 -15.32 3.87
N THR A 22 -9.85 -16.13 2.86
CA THR A 22 -9.69 -17.61 2.92
C THR A 22 -8.26 -18.04 3.22
N SER A 23 -7.27 -17.24 2.80
CA SER A 23 -5.84 -17.48 3.03
C SER A 23 -5.23 -16.62 4.14
N GLY A 24 -6.04 -15.98 5.00
CA GLY A 24 -5.58 -15.02 6.00
C GLY A 24 -5.65 -13.56 5.53
N LEU A 25 -5.62 -12.62 6.48
CA LEU A 25 -5.88 -11.19 6.23
C LEU A 25 -4.75 -10.50 5.48
N GLU A 26 -3.51 -10.93 5.73
CA GLU A 26 -2.28 -10.44 5.10
C GLU A 26 -2.31 -10.71 3.61
N ILE A 27 -2.55 -11.97 3.23
CA ILE A 27 -2.68 -12.38 1.84
C ILE A 27 -3.89 -11.69 1.19
N ALA A 28 -5.01 -11.55 1.92
CA ALA A 28 -6.20 -10.86 1.43
C ALA A 28 -5.92 -9.38 1.09
N ALA A 29 -5.21 -8.66 1.97
CA ALA A 29 -4.81 -7.28 1.76
C ALA A 29 -3.83 -7.14 0.59
N ILE A 30 -2.81 -8.02 0.50
CA ILE A 30 -1.85 -8.05 -0.61
C ILE A 30 -2.57 -8.25 -1.94
N LYS A 31 -3.45 -9.27 -2.03
CA LYS A 31 -4.24 -9.56 -3.23
C LYS A 31 -5.18 -8.43 -3.59
N ARG A 32 -5.79 -7.76 -2.61
CA ARG A 32 -6.66 -6.60 -2.85
C ARG A 32 -5.88 -5.41 -3.40
N ALA A 33 -4.76 -5.06 -2.77
CA ALA A 33 -3.89 -3.97 -3.21
C ALA A 33 -3.30 -4.21 -4.60
N TYR A 34 -3.04 -5.47 -4.97
CA TYR A 34 -2.62 -5.83 -6.32
C TYR A 34 -3.65 -5.40 -7.38
N ARG A 35 -4.95 -5.44 -7.10
CA ARG A 35 -5.98 -5.05 -8.09
C ARG A 35 -5.80 -3.59 -8.53
N ASP A 36 -5.43 -2.71 -7.60
CA ASP A 36 -5.25 -1.27 -7.84
C ASP A 36 -4.08 -0.98 -8.77
N LEU A 37 -2.99 -1.75 -8.67
CA LEU A 37 -1.83 -1.63 -9.56
C LEU A 37 -1.98 -2.44 -10.85
N SER A 38 -2.74 -3.55 -10.84
CA SER A 38 -2.78 -4.53 -11.94
C SER A 38 -3.21 -3.90 -13.27
N ARG A 39 -4.11 -2.91 -13.21
CA ARG A 39 -4.56 -2.09 -14.35
C ARG A 39 -3.45 -1.26 -15.01
N THR A 40 -2.30 -1.14 -14.36
CA THR A 40 -1.14 -0.37 -14.87
C THR A 40 -0.03 -1.25 -15.42
N LEU A 41 -0.18 -2.59 -15.37
CA LEU A 41 0.81 -3.53 -15.88
C LEU A 41 0.76 -3.56 -17.40
N ILE A 42 1.59 -2.73 -18.03
CA ILE A 42 1.73 -2.64 -19.49
C ILE A 42 2.49 -3.87 -19.98
N ASN A 43 2.06 -4.47 -21.10
CA ASN A 43 2.66 -5.67 -21.69
C ASN A 43 2.76 -6.87 -20.74
N PHE A 44 1.88 -6.93 -19.73
CA PHE A 44 1.79 -8.09 -18.86
C PHE A 44 1.38 -9.34 -19.67
N PRO A 45 1.93 -10.54 -19.39
CA PRO A 45 1.61 -11.73 -20.16
C PRO A 45 0.12 -11.99 -20.24
N LYS A 46 -0.33 -12.54 -21.38
CA LYS A 46 -1.71 -13.01 -21.56
C LYS A 46 -1.89 -14.45 -21.06
N ASP A 47 -0.82 -15.23 -21.05
CA ASP A 47 -0.82 -16.62 -20.59
C ASP A 47 -1.06 -16.69 -19.07
N GLU A 48 -2.14 -17.35 -18.66
CA GLU A 48 -2.56 -17.39 -17.24
C GLU A 48 -1.58 -18.16 -16.35
N ASN A 49 -0.86 -19.15 -16.88
CA ASN A 49 0.15 -19.88 -16.11
C ASN A 49 1.34 -18.96 -15.78
N LYS A 50 1.82 -18.19 -16.76
CA LYS A 50 2.86 -17.16 -16.55
C LYS A 50 2.39 -16.07 -15.59
N LYS A 51 1.17 -15.55 -15.75
CA LYS A 51 0.61 -14.54 -14.84
C LYS A 51 0.54 -15.05 -13.41
N SER A 52 0.08 -16.29 -13.22
CA SER A 52 -0.02 -16.92 -11.90
C SER A 52 1.37 -17.09 -11.28
N SER A 53 2.34 -17.57 -12.05
CA SER A 53 3.75 -17.69 -11.61
C SER A 53 4.34 -16.34 -11.18
N PHE A 54 4.11 -15.26 -11.93
CA PHE A 54 4.61 -13.92 -11.56
C PHE A 54 3.98 -13.39 -10.28
N ARG A 55 2.66 -13.57 -10.13
CA ARG A 55 1.92 -13.18 -8.91
C ARG A 55 2.40 -13.96 -7.70
N GLU A 56 2.67 -15.25 -7.84
CA GLU A 56 3.21 -16.10 -6.78
C GLU A 56 4.59 -15.63 -6.34
N LYS A 57 5.50 -15.36 -7.28
CA LYS A 57 6.85 -14.82 -6.98
C LYS A 57 6.78 -13.47 -6.24
N TRP A 58 5.89 -12.57 -6.67
CA TRP A 58 5.69 -11.32 -5.95
C TRP A 58 5.09 -11.50 -4.56
N LEU A 59 4.16 -12.44 -4.39
CA LEU A 59 3.58 -12.77 -3.09
C LEU A 59 4.65 -13.31 -2.14
N ILE A 60 5.50 -14.22 -2.61
CA ILE A 60 6.64 -14.78 -1.87
C ILE A 60 7.62 -13.67 -1.46
N ALA A 61 7.84 -12.67 -2.30
CA ALA A 61 8.71 -11.53 -1.99
C ALA A 61 8.09 -10.54 -0.97
N LEU A 62 6.77 -10.30 -1.06
CA LEU A 62 6.10 -9.28 -0.25
C LEU A 62 5.65 -9.78 1.12
N LEU A 63 5.16 -11.01 1.23
CA LEU A 63 4.60 -11.52 2.48
C LEU A 63 5.60 -11.45 3.66
N PRO A 64 6.88 -11.86 3.52
CA PRO A 64 7.86 -11.72 4.59
C PRO A 64 8.11 -10.26 4.99
N LYS A 65 8.00 -9.32 4.04
CA LYS A 65 8.15 -7.88 4.30
C LYS A 65 6.98 -7.34 5.14
N ILE A 66 5.76 -7.82 4.89
CA ILE A 66 4.60 -7.47 5.73
C ILE A 66 4.76 -8.02 7.14
N GLU A 67 5.26 -9.25 7.31
CA GLU A 67 5.56 -9.82 8.63
C GLU A 67 6.67 -9.05 9.37
N GLU A 68 7.71 -8.60 8.66
CA GLU A 68 8.79 -7.79 9.22
C GLU A 68 8.24 -6.49 9.84
N VAL A 69 7.37 -5.75 9.13
CA VAL A 69 6.77 -4.50 9.64
C VAL A 69 5.89 -4.70 10.85
N ARG A 70 5.27 -5.88 11.02
CA ARG A 70 4.41 -6.17 12.17
C ARG A 70 5.18 -6.65 13.39
N SER A 71 6.29 -7.35 13.15
CA SER A 71 7.12 -7.95 14.20
C SER A 71 8.14 -6.97 14.76
N LYS A 72 8.75 -6.13 13.91
CA LYS A 72 9.75 -5.13 14.26
C LYS A 72 9.12 -3.76 14.54
N GLU A 73 9.73 -3.00 15.42
CA GLU A 73 9.49 -1.56 15.58
C GLU A 73 10.66 -0.79 14.96
N PHE A 74 10.36 0.19 14.11
CA PHE A 74 11.38 1.05 13.53
C PHE A 74 11.67 2.21 14.49
N ILE A 75 12.94 2.60 14.57
CA ILE A 75 13.43 3.68 15.43
C ILE A 75 12.84 5.01 14.97
N ASP A 76 12.82 5.23 13.66
CA ASP A 76 12.35 6.47 13.07
C ASP A 76 11.88 6.29 11.62
N PHE A 77 11.49 7.42 11.03
CA PHE A 77 11.06 7.50 9.64
C PHE A 77 12.17 7.12 8.66
N VAL A 78 13.44 7.39 8.98
CA VAL A 78 14.58 7.08 8.11
C VAL A 78 14.76 5.57 8.02
N GLU A 79 14.71 4.87 9.15
CA GLU A 79 14.81 3.41 9.18
C GLU A 79 13.64 2.75 8.43
N PHE A 80 12.40 3.24 8.65
CA PHE A 80 11.25 2.78 7.87
C PHE A 80 11.43 3.02 6.37
N THR A 81 11.98 4.18 5.99
CA THR A 81 12.22 4.53 4.58
C THR A 81 13.22 3.57 3.93
N ILE A 82 14.30 3.21 4.64
CA ILE A 82 15.30 2.24 4.17
C ILE A 82 14.66 0.86 4.01
N TRP A 83 13.86 0.43 5.00
CA TRP A 83 13.11 -0.82 4.91
C TRP A 83 12.17 -0.80 3.69
N HIS A 84 11.41 0.27 3.50
CA HIS A 84 10.45 0.41 2.41
C HIS A 84 11.16 0.38 1.04
N GLN A 85 12.33 1.03 0.93
CA GLN A 85 13.18 0.95 -0.27
C GLN A 85 13.60 -0.49 -0.57
N SER A 86 14.04 -1.24 0.46
CA SER A 86 14.41 -2.65 0.31
C SER A 86 13.22 -3.52 -0.13
N ALA A 87 12.03 -3.26 0.40
CA ALA A 87 10.80 -3.98 0.06
C ALA A 87 10.37 -3.72 -1.39
N CYS A 88 10.44 -2.44 -1.82
CA CYS A 88 10.21 -2.06 -3.21
C CYS A 88 11.21 -2.73 -4.15
N TYR A 89 12.50 -2.72 -3.81
CA TYR A 89 13.53 -3.39 -4.61
C TYR A 89 13.23 -4.88 -4.76
N ALA A 90 12.98 -5.59 -3.65
CA ALA A 90 12.66 -7.02 -3.65
C ALA A 90 11.45 -7.35 -4.54
N LEU A 91 10.38 -6.54 -4.49
CA LEU A 91 9.22 -6.70 -5.37
C LEU A 91 9.55 -6.52 -6.86
N ARG A 92 10.35 -5.51 -7.18
CA ARG A 92 10.71 -5.18 -8.57
C ARG A 92 11.61 -6.23 -9.18
N THR A 93 12.46 -6.87 -8.38
CA THR A 93 13.40 -7.91 -8.81
C THR A 93 12.91 -9.34 -8.55
N ALA A 94 11.69 -9.54 -8.04
CA ALA A 94 11.15 -10.87 -7.76
C ALA A 94 10.90 -11.72 -9.02
N ASN A 95 10.87 -11.08 -10.20
CA ASN A 95 10.65 -11.71 -11.48
C ASN A 95 11.74 -11.26 -12.46
N ASP A 96 12.37 -12.22 -13.15
CA ASP A 96 13.41 -11.94 -14.16
C ASP A 96 12.83 -11.48 -15.51
N GLU A 97 11.60 -11.92 -15.82
CA GLU A 97 10.94 -11.61 -17.09
C GLU A 97 10.08 -10.34 -17.05
N TYR A 98 9.60 -9.94 -15.87
CA TYR A 98 8.68 -8.81 -15.73
C TYR A 98 8.93 -8.03 -14.45
N HIS A 99 9.57 -6.87 -14.60
CA HIS A 99 9.88 -5.98 -13.49
C HIS A 99 8.76 -4.98 -13.26
N LEU A 100 8.39 -4.80 -11.99
CA LEU A 100 7.56 -3.68 -11.59
C LEU A 100 8.37 -2.37 -11.67
N THR A 101 7.68 -1.27 -11.93
CA THR A 101 8.24 0.07 -11.72
C THR A 101 8.30 0.40 -10.23
N GLN A 102 9.05 1.44 -9.86
CA GLN A 102 9.02 1.94 -8.48
C GLN A 102 7.62 2.38 -8.07
N GLY A 103 6.91 3.04 -8.99
CA GLY A 103 5.54 3.49 -8.80
C GLY A 103 4.55 2.38 -8.51
N GLN A 104 4.70 1.23 -9.19
CA GLN A 104 3.86 0.05 -8.96
C GLN A 104 4.19 -0.62 -7.62
N ALA A 105 5.47 -0.79 -7.30
CA ALA A 105 5.92 -1.41 -6.06
C ALA A 105 5.47 -0.61 -4.82
N GLN A 106 5.70 0.71 -4.80
CA GLN A 106 5.26 1.54 -3.68
C GLN A 106 3.74 1.52 -3.51
N LYS A 107 2.98 1.54 -4.62
CA LYS A 107 1.52 1.55 -4.54
C LYS A 107 1.03 0.26 -3.90
N TRP A 108 1.63 -0.87 -4.27
CA TRP A 108 1.29 -2.17 -3.71
C TRP A 108 1.54 -2.23 -2.21
N ILE A 109 2.75 -1.88 -1.77
CA ILE A 109 3.15 -1.93 -0.36
C ILE A 109 2.27 -0.99 0.46
N ASN A 110 2.16 0.27 0.05
CA ASN A 110 1.44 1.29 0.81
C ASN A 110 -0.06 0.99 0.91
N MET A 111 -0.69 0.49 -0.17
CA MET A 111 -2.09 0.07 -0.09
C MET A 111 -2.28 -1.17 0.77
N THR A 112 -1.32 -2.11 0.75
CA THR A 112 -1.37 -3.30 1.62
C THR A 112 -1.34 -2.88 3.09
N LEU A 113 -0.37 -2.02 3.47
CA LEU A 113 -0.26 -1.51 4.84
C LEU A 113 -1.50 -0.71 5.26
N LYS A 114 -2.03 0.13 4.36
CA LYS A 114 -3.27 0.88 4.58
C LYS A 114 -4.46 -0.05 4.86
N TYR A 115 -4.65 -1.10 4.05
CA TYR A 115 -5.74 -2.05 4.23
C TYR A 115 -5.60 -2.84 5.54
N LEU A 116 -4.39 -3.30 5.88
CA LEU A 116 -4.15 -4.00 7.14
C LEU A 116 -4.42 -3.10 8.35
N PHE A 117 -3.99 -1.84 8.28
CA PHE A 117 -4.31 -0.86 9.31
C PHE A 117 -5.83 -0.64 9.43
N ALA A 118 -6.54 -0.51 8.31
CA ALA A 118 -8.00 -0.33 8.29
C ALA A 118 -8.77 -1.54 8.86
N MET A 119 -8.23 -2.76 8.75
CA MET A 119 -8.81 -3.95 9.38
C MET A 119 -8.69 -3.91 10.92
N GLY A 120 -7.71 -3.17 11.43
CA GLY A 120 -7.52 -2.87 12.85
C GLY A 120 -6.60 -3.84 13.59
N GLU A 121 -5.98 -3.33 14.65
CA GLU A 121 -5.01 -4.05 15.51
C GLU A 121 -5.58 -5.33 16.12
N SER A 122 -6.88 -5.36 16.44
CA SER A 122 -7.54 -6.55 17.00
C SER A 122 -7.56 -7.75 16.04
N ARG A 123 -7.44 -7.50 14.74
CA ARG A 123 -7.41 -8.53 13.68
C ARG A 123 -6.00 -8.75 13.14
N VAL A 124 -5.25 -7.67 12.96
CA VAL A 124 -3.89 -7.71 12.42
C VAL A 124 -2.93 -7.20 13.49
N LYS A 125 -2.51 -8.10 14.38
CA LYS A 125 -1.58 -7.79 15.46
C LYS A 125 -0.28 -7.17 14.91
N GLY A 126 0.19 -6.11 15.56
CA GLY A 126 1.42 -5.39 15.27
C GLY A 126 1.32 -4.34 14.17
N ILE A 127 0.18 -4.19 13.48
CA ILE A 127 0.09 -3.27 12.34
C ILE A 127 0.17 -1.80 12.75
N THR A 128 -0.27 -1.47 13.96
CA THR A 128 -0.30 -0.07 14.43
C THR A 128 1.04 0.46 14.92
N LYS A 129 1.99 -0.42 15.28
CA LYS A 129 3.31 -0.06 15.86
C LYS A 129 4.04 1.00 15.03
N ASN A 130 4.08 0.80 13.72
CA ASN A 130 4.85 1.63 12.79
C ASN A 130 3.99 2.58 11.96
N TYR A 131 2.70 2.70 12.28
CA TYR A 131 1.72 3.44 11.47
C TYR A 131 2.13 4.88 11.19
N HIS A 132 2.75 5.54 12.17
CA HIS A 132 3.21 6.92 12.07
C HIS A 132 4.34 7.13 11.03
N HIS A 133 5.04 6.06 10.64
CA HIS A 133 6.06 6.07 9.61
C HIS A 133 5.53 5.71 8.21
N PHE A 134 4.33 5.14 8.10
CA PHE A 134 3.82 4.66 6.81
C PHE A 134 3.76 5.77 5.76
N HIS A 135 4.18 5.41 4.54
CA HIS A 135 4.13 6.28 3.38
C HIS A 135 2.71 6.33 2.82
N VAL A 136 2.33 7.44 2.20
CA VAL A 136 1.03 7.54 1.53
C VAL A 136 1.06 6.74 0.22
N PRO A 137 0.00 6.00 -0.13
CA PRO A 137 -0.07 5.26 -1.38
C PRO A 137 -0.28 6.19 -2.59
N ILE A 138 0.80 6.66 -3.22
CA ILE A 138 0.74 7.62 -4.34
C ILE A 138 0.04 6.98 -5.54
N ASP A 139 -1.07 7.58 -5.96
CA ASP A 139 -1.76 7.32 -7.22
C ASP A 139 -2.38 8.61 -7.79
N SER A 140 -3.02 8.51 -8.95
CA SER A 140 -3.64 9.66 -9.60
C SER A 140 -4.67 10.35 -8.70
N ILE A 141 -5.48 9.59 -7.97
CA ILE A 141 -6.60 10.13 -7.18
C ILE A 141 -6.08 10.93 -5.99
N ILE A 142 -5.11 10.37 -5.25
CA ILE A 142 -4.56 11.10 -4.11
C ILE A 142 -3.69 12.29 -4.55
N MET A 143 -2.97 12.16 -5.68
CA MET A 143 -2.25 13.29 -6.26
C MET A 143 -3.20 14.43 -6.66
N ASP A 144 -4.39 14.12 -7.20
CA ASP A 144 -5.42 15.13 -7.50
C ASP A 144 -5.83 15.89 -6.23
N LYS A 145 -6.06 15.19 -5.11
CA LYS A 145 -6.41 15.82 -3.83
C LYS A 145 -5.26 16.67 -3.29
N PHE A 146 -4.03 16.20 -3.42
CA PHE A 146 -2.84 16.91 -2.96
C PHE A 146 -2.56 18.21 -3.73
N GLN A 147 -2.99 18.33 -4.99
CA GLN A 147 -2.91 19.61 -5.72
C GLN A 147 -3.65 20.74 -5.03
N GLY A 148 -4.78 20.45 -4.37
CA GLY A 148 -5.53 21.45 -3.59
C GLY A 148 -4.77 22.02 -2.40
N PHE A 149 -3.65 21.39 -2.02
CA PHE A 149 -2.76 21.82 -0.94
C PHE A 149 -1.41 22.34 -1.47
N GLY A 150 -1.30 22.61 -2.78
CA GLY A 150 -0.08 23.15 -3.38
C GLY A 150 1.00 22.11 -3.70
N ILE A 151 0.70 20.82 -3.58
CA ILE A 151 1.62 19.74 -3.99
C ILE A 151 1.41 19.49 -5.49
N PRO A 152 2.38 19.81 -6.36
CA PRO A 152 2.26 19.55 -7.79
C PRO A 152 2.14 18.05 -8.09
N LYS A 153 1.44 17.72 -9.17
CA LYS A 153 1.48 16.37 -9.73
C LYS A 153 2.87 16.07 -10.26
N LEU A 154 3.20 14.78 -10.26
CA LEU A 154 4.34 14.28 -11.03
C LEU A 154 4.14 14.56 -12.52
N GLU A 155 5.23 14.87 -13.21
CA GLU A 155 5.26 15.08 -14.68
C GLU A 155 4.95 13.80 -15.47
N MET A 156 4.96 12.66 -14.78
CA MET A 156 4.65 11.35 -15.34
C MET A 156 3.55 10.63 -14.53
N PRO A 157 2.83 9.68 -15.14
CA PRO A 157 1.93 8.81 -14.39
C PRO A 157 2.68 8.14 -13.23
N TRP A 158 2.07 8.08 -12.05
CA TRP A 158 2.67 7.48 -10.86
C TRP A 158 3.20 6.06 -11.12
N SER A 159 2.53 5.28 -11.97
CA SER A 159 2.93 3.91 -12.32
C SER A 159 4.18 3.85 -13.20
N LYS A 160 4.70 4.98 -13.68
CA LYS A 160 5.92 5.08 -14.49
C LYS A 160 7.14 5.60 -13.72
N ILE A 161 7.02 5.92 -12.43
CA ILE A 161 8.17 6.28 -11.58
C ILE A 161 9.18 5.13 -11.60
N LYS A 162 10.45 5.41 -11.94
CA LYS A 162 11.48 4.38 -12.17
C LYS A 162 12.42 4.19 -10.99
N ASP A 163 12.75 5.26 -10.29
CA ASP A 163 13.73 5.33 -9.22
C ASP A 163 13.08 5.68 -7.88
N TYR A 164 13.75 5.29 -6.80
CA TYR A 164 13.26 5.52 -5.44
C TYR A 164 13.29 6.99 -5.05
N ASP A 165 14.26 7.75 -5.55
CA ASP A 165 14.47 9.15 -5.18
C ASP A 165 13.30 10.02 -5.61
N THR A 166 12.83 9.86 -6.86
CA THR A 166 11.63 10.55 -7.36
C THR A 166 10.40 10.26 -6.49
N TYR A 167 10.21 9.00 -6.10
CA TYR A 167 9.14 8.61 -5.18
C TYR A 167 9.32 9.23 -3.79
N TYR A 168 10.53 9.18 -3.26
CA TYR A 168 10.86 9.62 -1.91
C TYR A 168 10.75 11.14 -1.77
N SER A 169 11.25 11.92 -2.74
CA SER A 169 11.08 13.37 -2.77
C SER A 169 9.61 13.77 -2.75
N TYR A 170 8.73 13.02 -3.43
CA TYR A 170 7.29 13.26 -3.34
C TYR A 170 6.72 12.96 -1.94
N GLN A 171 7.18 11.89 -1.28
CA GLN A 171 6.79 11.58 0.11
C GLN A 171 7.26 12.67 1.09
N GLN A 172 8.46 13.20 0.90
CA GLN A 172 8.97 14.33 1.69
C GLN A 172 8.10 15.56 1.50
N LEU A 173 7.76 15.90 0.25
CA LEU A 173 6.88 17.03 -0.04
C LEU A 173 5.50 16.92 0.63
N VAL A 174 4.91 15.72 0.64
CA VAL A 174 3.67 15.44 1.39
C VAL A 174 3.89 15.67 2.89
N ARG A 175 4.97 15.13 3.46
CA ARG A 175 5.28 15.28 4.90
C ARG A 175 5.51 16.72 5.30
N ASP A 176 6.22 17.50 4.48
CA ASP A 176 6.50 18.90 4.73
C ASP A 176 5.23 19.76 4.64
N THR A 177 4.39 19.50 3.63
CA THR A 177 3.09 20.17 3.47
C THR A 177 2.16 19.91 4.65
N PHE A 178 2.17 18.69 5.19
CA PHE A 178 1.34 18.28 6.32
C PHE A 178 2.15 18.10 7.62
N LYS A 179 3.15 18.95 7.85
CA LYS A 179 4.03 18.88 9.03
C LYS A 179 3.24 18.79 10.33
N GLY A 180 3.64 17.86 11.20
CA GLY A 180 2.97 17.58 12.47
C GLY A 180 1.75 16.65 12.37
N LYS A 181 1.42 16.14 11.17
CA LYS A 181 0.38 15.12 10.97
C LYS A 181 1.01 13.79 10.53
N ILE A 182 0.34 12.69 10.87
CA ILE A 182 0.68 11.38 10.32
C ILE A 182 0.23 11.35 8.85
N PRO A 183 1.11 11.05 7.87
CA PRO A 183 0.74 11.15 6.46
C PRO A 183 -0.41 10.24 6.07
N LEU A 184 -0.48 9.03 6.65
CA LEU A 184 -1.55 8.11 6.34
C LEU A 184 -2.91 8.58 6.91
N ASP A 185 -2.95 9.32 8.02
CA ASP A 185 -4.19 9.97 8.50
C ASP A 185 -4.69 11.01 7.50
N VAL A 186 -3.76 11.80 6.94
CA VAL A 186 -4.10 12.81 5.93
C VAL A 186 -4.68 12.11 4.70
N GLU A 187 -4.02 11.06 4.23
CA GLU A 187 -4.48 10.30 3.07
C GLU A 187 -5.84 9.64 3.30
N PHE A 188 -6.08 9.00 4.45
CA PHE A 188 -7.40 8.44 4.80
C PHE A 188 -8.51 9.49 4.78
N LYS A 189 -8.26 10.67 5.37
CA LYS A 189 -9.24 11.76 5.41
C LYS A 189 -9.55 12.28 4.02
N LEU A 190 -8.54 12.48 3.18
CA LEU A 190 -8.73 12.92 1.79
C LEU A 190 -9.43 11.86 0.94
N PHE A 191 -9.12 10.58 1.18
CA PHE A 191 -9.76 9.47 0.48
C PHE A 191 -11.26 9.42 0.76
N ASN A 192 -11.68 9.65 2.01
CA ASN A 192 -13.10 9.68 2.39
C ASN A 192 -13.88 10.87 1.81
N GLN A 193 -13.22 11.81 1.13
CA GLN A 193 -13.83 12.92 0.40
C GLN A 193 -13.94 12.64 -1.10
N ILE A 194 -13.65 11.41 -1.54
CA ILE A 194 -13.86 10.97 -2.91
C ILE A 194 -15.29 10.43 -3.00
N GLY A 195 -16.15 11.16 -3.68
CA GLY A 195 -17.55 10.84 -3.95
C GLY A 195 -17.96 11.45 -5.27
#